data_AF-A0A9Q0KD54-F1
#
_entry.id   AF-A0A9Q0KD54-F1
#
_cell.length_a   1.000
_cell.length_b   1.000
_cell.length_c   1.000
_cell.angle_alpha   90.00
_cell.angle_beta   90.00
_cell.angle_gamma   90.00
#
_symmetry.space_group_name_H-M   'P 1'
#
loop_
_entity.id
_entity.type
_entity.pdbx_description
1 polymer ?
#
loop_
_entity_poly.entity_id
_entity_poly.type
_entity_poly.pdbx_seq_one_letter_code
_entity_poly.pdbx_strand_id
1 'polypeptide(L)'
;MKERWAENRSEGNGDKGSKSSFTFKKKKRLGGGGLPLEAFANAKTKSRNYNPAIIKKQRELYKNAKQVTKYKKLLKHQGETGNNVYATTDSPKDYSKDGDDIKMNEKKKKKKKSMYSLGELYNKKHEEAEKAKMEREAIIRAKKEAREQSEARRKAEREKMFKKTRSGQPVMKYRIENLLQSIQGSTN
;
A
#
# COMPACT_ATOMS: atom_id res chain seq x y z
N MET A 1 -61.26 -39.96 18.61
CA MET A 1 -61.20 -39.12 17.39
C MET A 1 -61.05 -37.68 17.81
N LYS A 2 -60.09 -37.00 17.17
CA LYS A 2 -59.85 -35.55 17.04
C LYS A 2 -59.39 -34.76 18.27
N GLU A 3 -58.39 -33.95 17.96
CA GLU A 3 -57.30 -33.52 18.81
C GLU A 3 -57.54 -32.19 19.53
N ARG A 4 -56.81 -32.10 20.63
CA ARG A 4 -56.57 -31.02 21.57
C ARG A 4 -55.50 -30.07 21.03
N TRP A 5 -55.78 -28.77 20.99
CA TRP A 5 -54.77 -27.74 21.27
C TRP A 5 -55.39 -26.68 22.19
N ALA A 6 -55.06 -26.84 23.48
CA ALA A 6 -54.98 -25.76 24.44
C ALA A 6 -53.84 -24.79 23.99
N GLU A 7 -53.69 -23.55 24.44
CA GLU A 7 -53.99 -23.03 25.76
C GLU A 7 -53.86 -21.50 25.77
N ASN A 8 -54.57 -20.95 26.74
CA ASN A 8 -54.68 -19.59 27.25
C ASN A 8 -53.38 -18.74 27.41
N ARG A 9 -53.58 -17.41 27.42
CA ARG A 9 -53.22 -16.41 28.46
C ARG A 9 -52.82 -15.08 27.80
N SER A 10 -53.68 -14.07 27.83
CA SER A 10 -53.89 -13.07 28.90
C SER A 10 -52.69 -12.15 29.14
N GLU A 11 -52.95 -10.87 28.84
CA GLU A 11 -52.59 -9.69 29.63
C GLU A 11 -51.12 -9.32 29.86
N GLY A 12 -50.85 -8.02 29.66
CA GLY A 12 -50.07 -7.30 30.66
C GLY A 12 -48.86 -6.53 30.16
N ASN A 13 -49.07 -5.22 30.12
CA ASN A 13 -48.16 -4.18 30.61
C ASN A 13 -47.03 -3.69 29.71
N GLY A 14 -47.08 -2.37 29.52
CA GLY A 14 -46.06 -1.61 28.86
C GLY A 14 -44.77 -1.53 29.66
N ASP A 15 -43.71 -1.34 28.91
CA ASP A 15 -42.56 -0.61 29.40
C ASP A 15 -42.17 0.43 28.33
N LYS A 16 -42.55 1.68 28.59
CA LYS A 16 -41.99 2.86 27.90
C LYS A 16 -40.61 3.12 28.52
N GLY A 17 -39.69 2.20 28.26
CA GLY A 17 -38.27 2.37 28.55
C GLY A 17 -37.64 3.33 27.54
N SER A 18 -37.23 4.50 28.02
CA SER A 18 -36.58 5.57 27.29
C SER A 18 -35.53 5.09 26.29
N LYS A 19 -35.78 5.30 24.98
CA LYS A 19 -34.70 5.30 23.98
C LYS A 19 -33.88 6.58 24.19
N SER A 20 -32.98 6.56 25.17
CA SER A 20 -31.88 7.52 25.19
C SER A 20 -31.01 7.22 23.98
N SER A 21 -31.27 7.90 22.87
CA SER A 21 -30.35 7.94 21.75
C SER A 21 -29.09 8.64 22.24
N PHE A 22 -28.15 7.88 22.79
CA PHE A 22 -26.78 8.32 22.92
C PHE A 22 -26.26 8.51 21.50
N THR A 23 -26.51 9.69 20.95
CA THR A 23 -25.83 10.18 19.77
C THR A 23 -24.38 10.33 20.19
N PHE A 24 -23.59 9.26 20.01
CA PHE A 24 -22.16 9.39 19.91
C PHE A 24 -21.93 10.32 18.72
N LYS A 25 -21.76 11.62 18.99
CA LYS A 25 -21.20 12.55 18.04
C LYS A 25 -19.87 11.93 17.62
N LYS A 26 -19.85 11.32 16.43
CA LYS A 26 -18.64 10.74 15.84
C LYS A 26 -17.65 11.89 15.73
N LYS A 27 -16.79 12.05 16.75
CA LYS A 27 -15.65 12.95 16.69
C LYS A 27 -14.86 12.46 15.49
N LYS A 28 -14.94 13.19 14.37
CA LYS A 28 -14.15 12.90 13.18
C LYS A 28 -12.70 13.04 13.64
N ARG A 29 -12.07 11.89 13.92
CA ARG A 29 -10.66 11.83 14.25
C ARG A 29 -9.93 12.46 13.06
N LEU A 30 -9.05 13.41 13.34
CA LEU A 30 -8.18 14.06 12.37
C LEU A 30 -7.16 13.00 11.90
N GLY A 31 -7.61 12.14 11.00
CA GLY A 31 -6.93 10.92 10.58
C GLY A 31 -7.98 10.09 9.87
N GLY A 32 -8.06 10.27 8.55
CA GLY A 32 -9.08 9.69 7.69
C GLY A 32 -9.32 8.22 8.02
N GLY A 33 -10.60 7.84 8.09
CA GLY A 33 -11.02 6.48 8.43
C GLY A 33 -10.22 5.46 7.65
N GLY A 34 -9.41 4.68 8.37
CA GLY A 34 -8.65 3.59 7.80
C GLY A 34 -9.57 2.62 7.07
N LEU A 35 -8.98 1.84 6.15
CA LEU A 35 -9.71 0.79 5.45
C LEU A 35 -10.46 -0.09 6.46
N PRO A 36 -11.72 -0.49 6.17
CA PRO A 36 -12.47 -1.34 7.08
C PRO A 36 -11.69 -2.63 7.36
N LEU A 37 -11.84 -3.20 8.55
CA LEU A 37 -11.15 -4.44 8.95
C LEU A 37 -11.32 -5.56 7.91
N GLU A 38 -12.49 -5.62 7.29
CA GLU A 38 -12.81 -6.51 6.19
C GLU A 38 -11.88 -6.33 4.97
N ALA A 39 -11.54 -5.08 4.61
CA ALA A 39 -10.59 -4.82 3.53
C ALA A 39 -9.16 -5.26 3.89
N PHE A 40 -8.76 -5.14 5.16
CA PHE A 40 -7.47 -5.67 5.64
C PHE A 40 -7.43 -7.20 5.63
N ALA A 41 -8.52 -7.85 6.05
CA ALA A 41 -8.64 -9.31 6.01
C ALA A 41 -8.62 -9.83 4.56
N ASN A 42 -9.38 -9.20 3.67
CA ASN A 42 -9.49 -9.57 2.27
C ASN A 42 -8.24 -9.23 1.44
N ALA A 43 -7.38 -8.31 1.89
CA ALA A 43 -6.14 -7.97 1.20
C ALA A 43 -5.13 -9.15 1.16
N LYS A 44 -5.21 -10.08 2.11
CA LYS A 44 -4.33 -11.26 2.17
C LYS A 44 -4.93 -12.49 1.50
N THR A 45 -6.24 -12.53 1.28
CA THR A 45 -6.89 -13.61 0.55
C THR A 45 -6.60 -13.42 -0.94
N LYS A 46 -5.77 -14.28 -1.55
CA LYS A 46 -5.58 -14.30 -3.00
C LYS A 46 -6.91 -14.65 -3.66
N SER A 47 -7.66 -13.65 -4.14
CA SER A 47 -8.85 -13.91 -4.95
C SER A 47 -8.38 -14.60 -6.23
N ARG A 48 -8.79 -15.86 -6.41
CA ARG A 48 -8.41 -16.67 -7.58
C ARG A 48 -9.09 -16.19 -8.88
N ASN A 49 -9.88 -15.12 -8.81
CA ASN A 49 -10.72 -14.61 -9.89
C ASN A 49 -10.20 -13.25 -10.39
N TYR A 50 -8.89 -13.13 -10.59
CA TYR A 50 -8.29 -11.94 -11.19
C TYR A 50 -8.68 -11.85 -12.68
N ASN A 51 -9.73 -11.08 -12.98
CA ASN A 51 -10.12 -10.77 -14.34
C ASN A 51 -9.72 -9.33 -14.70
N PRO A 52 -8.70 -9.13 -15.56
CA PRO A 52 -8.21 -7.79 -15.91
C PRO A 52 -9.26 -6.96 -16.65
N ALA A 53 -10.21 -7.56 -17.36
CA ALA A 53 -11.27 -6.83 -18.06
C ALA A 53 -12.26 -6.16 -17.10
N ILE A 54 -12.63 -6.86 -16.02
CA ILE A 54 -13.53 -6.31 -14.99
C ILE A 54 -12.86 -5.14 -14.26
N ILE A 55 -11.57 -5.28 -13.92
CA ILE A 55 -10.80 -4.23 -13.26
C ILE A 55 -10.68 -2.99 -14.16
N LYS A 56 -10.39 -3.18 -15.46
CA LYS A 56 -10.38 -2.09 -16.44
C LYS A 56 -11.73 -1.38 -16.48
N LYS A 57 -12.83 -2.13 -16.59
CA LYS A 57 -14.19 -1.57 -16.61
C LYS A 57 -14.50 -0.74 -15.36
N GLN A 58 -14.18 -1.24 -14.17
CA GLN A 58 -14.38 -0.51 -12.91
C GLN A 58 -13.54 0.78 -12.85
N ARG A 59 -12.28 0.74 -13.30
CA ARG A 59 -11.42 1.93 -13.35
C ARG A 59 -11.97 2.99 -14.30
N GLU A 60 -12.41 2.59 -15.49
CA GLU A 60 -13.00 3.51 -16.46
C GLU A 60 -14.32 4.11 -15.95
N LEU A 61 -15.21 3.31 -15.36
CA LEU A 61 -16.44 3.83 -14.74
C LEU A 61 -16.14 4.87 -13.65
N TYR A 62 -15.13 4.62 -12.82
CA TYR A 62 -14.71 5.56 -11.78
C TYR A 62 -14.13 6.86 -12.36
N LYS A 63 -13.29 6.77 -13.40
CA LYS A 63 -12.77 7.96 -14.11
C LYS A 63 -13.92 8.78 -14.72
N ASN A 64 -14.85 8.12 -15.37
CA ASN A 64 -16.00 8.77 -16.01
C ASN A 64 -16.89 9.45 -14.96
N ALA A 65 -17.20 8.77 -13.86
CA ALA A 65 -17.97 9.36 -12.75
C ALA A 65 -17.28 10.60 -12.16
N LYS A 66 -15.94 10.59 -12.04
CA LYS A 66 -15.16 11.77 -11.64
C LYS A 66 -15.31 12.92 -12.62
N GLN A 67 -15.17 12.65 -13.92
CA GLN A 67 -15.29 13.67 -14.95
C GLN A 67 -16.71 14.27 -14.99
N VAL A 68 -17.75 13.44 -14.93
CA VAL A 68 -19.15 13.89 -14.82
C VAL A 68 -19.36 14.75 -13.59
N THR A 69 -18.84 14.33 -12.43
CA THR A 69 -18.94 15.12 -11.19
C THR A 69 -18.21 16.46 -11.31
N LYS A 70 -17.02 16.48 -11.92
CA LYS A 70 -16.24 17.70 -12.16
C LYS A 70 -17.00 18.65 -13.09
N TYR A 71 -17.55 18.13 -14.19
CA TYR A 71 -18.35 18.90 -15.14
C TYR A 71 -19.62 19.46 -14.50
N LYS A 72 -20.35 18.65 -13.74
CA LYS A 72 -21.54 19.11 -12.99
C LYS A 72 -21.21 20.23 -12.00
N LYS A 73 -20.05 20.20 -11.35
CA LYS A 73 -19.59 21.29 -10.48
C LYS A 73 -19.27 22.55 -11.26
N LEU A 74 -18.61 22.42 -12.41
CA LEU A 74 -18.31 23.56 -13.29
C LEU A 74 -19.59 24.23 -13.81
N LEU A 75 -20.57 23.43 -14.25
CA LEU A 75 -21.88 23.94 -14.67
C LEU A 75 -22.62 24.67 -13.55
N LYS A 76 -22.55 24.16 -12.31
CA LYS A 76 -23.13 24.86 -11.15
C LYS A 76 -22.47 26.22 -10.94
N HIS A 77 -21.15 26.29 -11.01
CA HIS A 77 -20.43 27.56 -10.91
C HIS A 77 -20.75 28.51 -12.07
N GLN A 78 -20.92 28.01 -13.30
CA GLN A 78 -21.36 28.84 -14.43
C GLN A 78 -22.81 29.35 -14.26
N GLY A 79 -23.72 28.52 -13.74
CA GLY A 79 -25.09 28.92 -13.43
C GLY A 79 -25.16 29.90 -12.25
N GLU A 80 -24.25 29.80 -11.29
CA GLU A 80 -24.11 30.75 -10.17
C GLU A 80 -23.47 32.08 -10.62
N THR A 81 -22.56 32.08 -11.60
CA THR A 81 -21.99 33.32 -12.18
C THR A 81 -22.98 34.13 -13.01
N GLY A 82 -24.15 33.59 -13.35
CA GLY A 82 -25.25 34.37 -13.93
C GLY A 82 -25.87 35.38 -12.95
N ASN A 83 -25.62 35.24 -11.64
CA ASN A 83 -26.19 36.09 -10.58
C ASN A 83 -25.14 36.68 -9.63
N ASN A 84 -23.85 36.72 -10.00
CA ASN A 84 -22.86 37.44 -9.19
C ASN A 84 -21.83 38.16 -10.07
N VAL A 85 -22.28 39.28 -10.64
CA VAL A 85 -21.45 40.29 -11.29
C VAL A 85 -20.85 41.23 -10.24
N TYR A 86 -20.33 40.76 -9.10
CA TYR A 86 -19.59 41.63 -8.17
C TYR A 86 -18.56 40.84 -7.34
N ALA A 87 -17.40 40.52 -7.91
CA ALA A 87 -16.24 40.19 -7.07
C ALA A 87 -14.87 40.34 -7.76
N THR A 88 -14.68 41.30 -8.67
CA THR A 88 -13.33 41.69 -9.10
C THR A 88 -13.31 43.15 -9.55
N THR A 89 -13.07 44.08 -8.62
CA THR A 89 -12.33 45.32 -8.91
C THR A 89 -11.72 45.84 -7.61
N ASP A 90 -10.44 46.11 -7.70
CA ASP A 90 -9.56 46.65 -6.68
C ASP A 90 -10.05 47.99 -6.12
N SER A 91 -10.10 48.11 -4.79
CA SER A 91 -9.74 49.34 -4.07
C SER A 91 -9.75 49.09 -2.55
N PRO A 92 -8.68 49.45 -1.82
CA PRO A 92 -8.84 49.83 -0.43
C PRO A 92 -8.34 51.26 -0.21
N LYS A 93 -9.26 52.21 -0.04
CA LYS A 93 -8.99 53.47 0.66
C LYS A 93 -9.17 53.25 2.17
N ASP A 94 -8.02 53.19 2.84
CA ASP A 94 -7.55 54.06 3.91
C ASP A 94 -8.29 54.18 5.27
N TYR A 95 -7.45 54.29 6.31
CA TYR A 95 -7.66 54.61 7.74
C TYR A 95 -8.29 53.57 8.68
N SER A 96 -7.46 52.94 9.52
CA SER A 96 -7.62 52.92 10.98
C SER A 96 -6.38 52.37 11.70
N LYS A 97 -5.64 53.32 12.30
CA LYS A 97 -5.08 53.31 13.65
C LYS A 97 -4.97 51.96 14.39
N ASP A 98 -3.72 51.62 14.69
CA ASP A 98 -3.21 50.96 15.90
C ASP A 98 -3.92 49.70 16.45
N GLY A 99 -3.26 48.55 16.28
CA GLY A 99 -3.30 47.49 17.32
C GLY A 99 -3.71 46.08 16.90
N ASP A 100 -3.05 45.41 15.94
CA ASP A 100 -3.23 43.95 15.79
C ASP A 100 -2.04 43.19 15.14
N ASP A 101 -0.82 43.74 15.16
CA ASP A 101 0.36 43.11 14.51
C ASP A 101 0.89 41.85 15.21
N ILE A 102 0.54 41.64 16.48
CA ILE A 102 1.08 40.52 17.27
C ILE A 102 0.45 39.17 16.86
N LYS A 103 -0.83 39.15 16.46
CA LYS A 103 -1.57 37.90 16.15
C LYS A 103 -1.24 37.32 14.77
N MET A 104 -0.83 38.15 13.81
CA MET A 104 -0.46 37.70 12.45
C MET A 104 0.87 36.95 12.42
N ASN A 105 1.80 37.28 13.32
CA ASN A 105 3.14 36.66 13.39
C ASN A 105 3.09 35.23 13.96
N GLU A 106 2.25 34.96 14.95
CA GLU A 106 2.08 33.61 15.50
C GLU A 106 1.49 32.61 14.51
N LYS A 107 0.49 33.03 13.70
CA LYS A 107 -0.09 32.18 12.65
C LYS A 107 0.94 31.83 11.57
N LYS A 108 1.82 32.78 11.20
CA LYS A 108 2.93 32.52 10.26
C LYS A 108 3.98 31.58 10.87
N LYS A 109 4.35 31.74 12.15
CA LYS A 109 5.28 30.83 12.86
C LYS A 109 4.72 29.40 13.01
N LYS A 110 3.42 29.24 13.30
CA LYS A 110 2.75 27.92 13.37
C LYS A 110 2.70 27.22 12.01
N LYS A 111 2.42 27.94 10.91
CA LYS A 111 2.48 27.40 9.54
C LYS A 111 3.90 26.96 9.14
N LYS A 112 4.93 27.71 9.53
CA LYS A 112 6.34 27.33 9.26
C LYS A 112 6.74 26.05 10.00
N LYS A 113 6.37 25.86 11.27
CA LYS A 113 6.60 24.59 12.01
C LYS A 113 5.86 23.38 11.41
N SER A 114 4.65 23.59 10.87
CA SER A 114 3.88 22.54 10.19
C SER A 114 4.48 22.09 8.85
N MET A 115 5.20 22.96 8.13
CA MET A 115 5.86 22.59 6.86
C MET A 115 7.14 21.77 7.07
N TYR A 116 7.91 22.06 8.12
CA TYR A 116 9.12 21.30 8.46
C TYR A 116 8.82 19.80 8.71
N SER A 117 7.70 19.50 9.37
CA SER A 117 7.30 18.13 9.68
C SER A 117 7.01 17.26 8.44
N LEU A 118 6.47 17.82 7.35
CA LEU A 118 6.13 17.05 6.15
C LEU A 118 7.37 16.70 5.31
N GLY A 119 8.31 17.64 5.19
CA GLY A 119 9.58 17.41 4.49
C GLY A 119 10.44 16.36 5.20
N GLU A 120 10.49 16.42 6.52
CA GLU A 120 11.21 15.44 7.35
C GLU A 120 10.62 14.03 7.23
N LEU A 121 9.28 13.89 7.21
CA LEU A 121 8.59 12.61 7.00
C LEU A 121 8.88 12.01 5.61
N TYR A 122 8.93 12.86 4.59
CA TYR A 122 9.27 12.44 3.22
C TYR A 122 10.70 11.94 3.13
N ASN A 123 11.66 12.70 3.67
CA ASN A 123 13.07 12.33 3.65
C ASN A 123 13.32 11.02 4.41
N LYS A 124 12.75 10.86 5.62
CA LYS A 124 12.84 9.62 6.39
C LYS A 124 12.32 8.41 5.62
N LYS A 125 11.15 8.54 4.97
CA LYS A 125 10.57 7.46 4.16
C LYS A 125 11.45 7.11 2.95
N HIS A 126 12.07 8.10 2.32
CA HIS A 126 12.99 7.87 1.21
C HIS A 126 14.27 7.17 1.67
N GLU A 127 14.86 7.60 2.78
CA GLU A 127 16.05 6.97 3.36
C GLU A 127 15.80 5.52 3.75
N GLU A 128 14.66 5.22 4.37
CA GLU A 128 14.27 3.84 4.72
C GLU A 128 14.07 2.97 3.46
N ALA A 129 13.44 3.53 2.42
CA ALA A 129 13.23 2.81 1.16
C ALA A 129 14.55 2.52 0.43
N GLU A 130 15.50 3.45 0.42
CA GLU A 130 16.82 3.24 -0.18
C GLU A 130 17.65 2.23 0.62
N LYS A 131 17.61 2.26 1.96
CA LYS A 131 18.23 1.22 2.80
C LYS A 131 17.67 -0.16 2.52
N ALA A 132 16.35 -0.29 2.43
CA ALA A 132 15.69 -1.56 2.12
C ALA A 132 16.04 -2.08 0.71
N LYS A 133 16.29 -1.19 -0.26
CA LYS A 133 16.79 -1.60 -1.58
C LYS A 133 18.23 -2.11 -1.49
N MET A 134 19.11 -1.39 -0.80
CA MET A 134 20.51 -1.79 -0.64
C MET A 134 20.64 -3.15 0.06
N GLU A 135 19.87 -3.41 1.12
CA GLU A 135 19.87 -4.71 1.81
C GLU A 135 19.41 -5.85 0.89
N ARG A 136 18.36 -5.63 0.10
CA ARG A 136 17.88 -6.62 -0.88
C ARG A 136 18.89 -6.88 -1.97
N GLU A 137 19.52 -5.83 -2.50
CA GLU A 137 20.57 -5.96 -3.51
C GLU A 137 21.79 -6.70 -2.96
N ALA A 138 22.18 -6.45 -1.70
CA ALA A 138 23.26 -7.18 -1.04
C ALA A 138 22.96 -8.68 -0.93
N ILE A 139 21.74 -9.05 -0.53
CA ILE A 139 21.31 -10.47 -0.46
C ILE A 139 21.34 -11.11 -1.85
N ILE A 140 20.85 -10.40 -2.87
CA ILE A 140 20.84 -10.92 -4.25
C ILE A 140 22.27 -11.10 -4.77
N ARG A 141 23.17 -10.14 -4.51
CA ARG A 141 24.58 -10.25 -4.90
C ARG A 141 25.27 -11.41 -4.21
N ALA A 142 25.11 -11.55 -2.89
CA ALA A 142 25.67 -12.68 -2.14
C ALA A 142 25.18 -14.03 -2.67
N LYS A 143 23.87 -14.14 -2.97
CA LYS A 143 23.30 -15.36 -3.56
C LYS A 143 23.83 -15.63 -4.96
N LYS A 144 24.02 -14.59 -5.77
CA LYS A 144 24.57 -14.70 -7.13
C LYS A 144 26.03 -15.16 -7.08
N GLU A 145 26.83 -14.58 -6.19
CA GLU A 145 28.23 -14.95 -6.01
C GLU A 145 28.36 -16.40 -5.52
N ALA A 146 27.57 -16.82 -4.53
CA ALA A 146 27.57 -18.21 -4.06
C ALA A 146 27.23 -19.20 -5.20
N ARG A 147 26.27 -18.84 -6.06
CA ARG A 147 25.90 -19.64 -7.23
C ARG A 147 27.04 -19.69 -8.25
N GLU A 148 27.64 -18.56 -8.56
CA GLU A 148 28.76 -18.47 -9.50
C GLU A 148 29.97 -19.27 -9.02
N GLN A 149 30.28 -19.23 -7.72
CA GLN A 149 31.33 -20.05 -7.11
C GLN A 149 31.05 -21.55 -7.24
N SER A 150 29.81 -21.98 -6.98
CA SER A 150 29.41 -23.38 -7.17
C SER A 150 29.47 -23.82 -8.64
N GLU A 151 29.00 -22.97 -9.55
CA GLU A 151 29.07 -23.23 -10.99
C GLU A 151 30.51 -23.25 -11.51
N ALA A 152 31.39 -22.38 -11.01
CA ALA A 152 32.82 -22.36 -11.33
C ALA A 152 33.52 -23.64 -10.85
N ARG A 153 33.26 -24.09 -9.62
CA ARG A 153 33.77 -25.38 -9.10
C ARG A 153 33.33 -26.54 -9.98
N ARG A 154 32.04 -26.65 -10.27
CA ARG A 154 31.47 -27.68 -11.14
C ARG A 154 32.08 -27.64 -12.55
N LYS A 155 32.31 -26.44 -13.11
CA LYS A 155 32.91 -26.29 -14.44
C LYS A 155 34.37 -26.72 -14.45
N ALA A 156 35.15 -26.35 -13.42
CA ALA A 156 36.56 -26.75 -13.29
C ALA A 156 36.71 -28.27 -13.11
N GLU A 157 35.88 -28.90 -12.27
CA GLU A 157 35.83 -30.36 -12.13
C GLU A 157 35.47 -31.03 -13.45
N ARG A 158 34.43 -30.50 -14.12
CA ARG A 158 34.02 -30.98 -15.43
C ARG A 158 35.13 -30.88 -16.48
N GLU A 159 35.83 -29.75 -16.53
CA GLU A 159 36.93 -29.54 -17.46
C GLU A 159 38.06 -30.54 -17.22
N LYS A 160 38.44 -30.78 -15.95
CA LYS A 160 39.42 -31.83 -15.59
C LYS A 160 38.98 -33.21 -16.07
N MET A 161 37.71 -33.58 -15.88
CA MET A 161 37.16 -34.86 -16.32
C MET A 161 37.11 -35.03 -17.85
N PHE A 162 36.87 -33.94 -18.59
CA PHE A 162 36.82 -33.94 -20.06
C PHE A 162 38.15 -33.67 -20.73
N LYS A 163 39.27 -33.54 -20.00
CA LYS A 163 40.60 -33.49 -20.61
C LYS A 163 40.81 -34.75 -21.44
N LYS A 164 41.23 -34.58 -22.69
CA LYS A 164 41.48 -35.66 -23.64
C LYS A 164 42.97 -35.78 -23.95
N THR A 165 43.42 -37.00 -24.23
CA THR A 165 44.75 -37.28 -24.80
C THR A 165 44.81 -36.82 -26.25
N ARG A 166 46.00 -36.87 -26.88
CA ARG A 166 46.18 -36.53 -28.30
C ARG A 166 45.27 -37.33 -29.25
N SER A 167 44.87 -38.53 -28.86
CA SER A 167 43.95 -39.40 -29.61
C SER A 167 42.46 -39.20 -29.24
N GLY A 168 42.13 -38.22 -28.39
CA GLY A 168 40.75 -37.89 -28.03
C GLY A 168 40.14 -38.71 -26.88
N GLN A 169 40.89 -39.64 -26.28
CA GLN A 169 40.44 -40.43 -25.13
C GLN A 169 40.53 -39.62 -23.82
N PRO A 170 39.60 -39.76 -22.86
CA PRO A 170 39.69 -39.08 -21.57
C PRO A 170 41.00 -39.40 -20.85
N VAL A 171 41.64 -38.39 -20.26
CA VAL A 171 42.89 -38.56 -19.51
C VAL A 171 42.61 -39.38 -18.24
N MET A 172 43.12 -40.61 -18.20
CA MET A 172 42.84 -41.59 -17.14
C MET A 172 43.16 -41.10 -15.72
N LYS A 173 44.17 -40.23 -15.56
CA LYS A 173 44.53 -39.64 -14.26
C LYS A 173 43.33 -39.02 -13.53
N TYR A 174 42.60 -38.12 -14.21
CA TYR A 174 41.47 -37.40 -13.61
C TYR A 174 40.23 -38.29 -13.46
N ARG A 175 40.07 -39.30 -14.32
CA ARG A 175 38.93 -40.23 -14.25
C ARG A 175 39.07 -41.22 -13.08
N ILE A 176 40.28 -41.74 -12.86
CA ILE A 176 40.58 -42.62 -11.73
C ILE A 176 40.45 -41.87 -10.41
N GLU A 177 40.99 -40.65 -10.31
CA GLU A 177 40.91 -39.81 -9.09
C GLU A 177 39.45 -39.58 -8.67
N ASN A 178 38.56 -39.25 -9.60
CA ASN A 178 37.13 -39.07 -9.30
C ASN A 178 36.43 -40.38 -8.90
N LEU A 179 36.77 -41.50 -9.54
CA LEU A 179 36.23 -42.82 -9.14
C LEU A 179 36.66 -43.15 -7.71
N LEU A 180 37.93 -42.97 -7.36
CA LEU A 180 38.44 -43.19 -6.01
C LEU A 180 37.76 -42.28 -4.98
N GLN A 181 37.60 -40.99 -5.31
CA GLN A 181 36.93 -40.03 -4.44
C GLN A 181 35.44 -40.37 -4.22
N SER A 182 34.75 -40.88 -5.24
CA SER A 182 33.36 -41.35 -5.12
C SER A 182 33.22 -42.58 -4.23
N ILE A 183 34.19 -43.50 -4.28
CA ILE A 183 34.22 -44.68 -3.41
C ILE A 183 34.48 -44.26 -1.96
N GLN A 184 35.49 -43.42 -1.72
CA GLN A 184 35.85 -42.93 -0.39
C GLN A 184 34.76 -42.04 0.25
N GLY A 185 34.05 -41.25 -0.56
CA GLY A 185 32.91 -40.46 -0.11
C GLY A 185 31.67 -41.30 0.21
N SER A 186 31.55 -42.50 -0.36
CA SER A 186 30.43 -43.42 -0.10
C SER A 186 30.62 -44.28 1.15
N THR A 187 31.85 -44.38 1.64
CA THR A 187 32.23 -45.15 2.85
C THR A 187 32.15 -44.32 4.15
N ASN A 188 31.60 -43.10 4.10
CA ASN A 188 31.36 -42.24 5.27
C ASN A 188 29.87 -41.96 5.47
#